data_AF-A0A533ZN42-F1
#
_entry.id   AF-A0A533ZN42-F1
#
_cell.length_a   1.000
_cell.length_b   1.000
_cell.length_c   1.000
_cell.angle_alpha   90.00
_cell.angle_beta   90.00
_cell.angle_gamma   90.00
#
_symmetry.space_group_name_H-M   'P 1'
#
loop_
_entity.id
_entity.type
_entity.pdbx_description
1 polymer ?
#
loop_
_entity_poly.entity_id
_entity_poly.type
_entity_poly.pdbx_seq_one_letter_code
_entity_poly.pdbx_strand_id
1 'polypeptide(L)' 'ATAGLLYKCTALYSPQDERGIIWNDRTVGIRWPVTHPLLSTKDQAYKTLAEMTGELPVYIPSFA' A
#
# COMPACT_ATOMS: atom_id res chain seq x y z
N ALA A 1 -17.89 -17.30 -0.10
CA ALA A 1 -16.79 -17.96 0.65
C ALA A 1 -16.10 -16.90 1.50
N THR A 2 -15.69 -17.22 2.72
CA THR A 2 -14.98 -16.30 3.61
C THR A 2 -13.49 -16.63 3.57
N ALA A 3 -12.63 -15.62 3.50
CA ALA A 3 -11.19 -15.76 3.66
C ALA A 3 -10.78 -15.10 4.99
N GLY A 4 -9.95 -15.78 5.78
CA GLY A 4 -9.36 -15.23 7.01
C GLY A 4 -7.93 -14.76 6.77
N LEU A 5 -7.57 -13.59 7.30
CA LEU A 5 -6.21 -13.04 7.24
C LEU A 5 -5.76 -12.67 8.65
N LEU A 6 -4.57 -13.13 9.05
CA LEU A 6 -3.95 -12.78 10.33
C LEU A 6 -2.49 -12.37 10.07
N TYR A 7 -2.02 -11.35 10.78
CA TYR A 7 -0.64 -10.86 10.67
C TYR A 7 -0.14 -10.37 12.04
N LYS A 8 1.18 -10.44 12.26
CA LYS A 8 1.86 -9.94 13.47
C LYS A 8 2.69 -8.70 13.10
N CYS A 9 2.48 -7.60 13.81
CA CYS A 9 3.25 -6.37 13.67
C CYS A 9 4.24 -6.20 14.82
N THR A 10 5.26 -5.37 14.61
CA THR A 10 6.21 -4.93 15.64
C THR A 10 5.70 -3.71 16.42
N ALA A 11 4.65 -3.04 15.94
CA ALA A 11 4.03 -1.87 16.57
C ALA A 11 2.50 -1.94 16.48
N LEU A 12 1.82 -1.13 17.30
CA LEU A 12 0.37 -0.95 17.26
C LEU A 12 -0.04 -0.11 16.05
N TYR A 13 -1.27 -0.31 15.58
CA TYR A 13 -1.83 0.48 14.48
C TYR A 13 -2.09 1.94 14.90
N SER A 14 -1.71 2.87 14.02
CA SER A 14 -1.92 4.31 14.15
C SER A 14 -2.45 4.84 12.81
N PRO A 15 -3.72 5.29 12.71
CA PRO A 15 -4.29 5.80 11.47
C PRO A 15 -3.51 6.97 10.86
N GLN A 16 -2.83 7.76 11.72
CA GLN A 16 -2.05 8.93 11.32
C GLN A 16 -0.79 8.54 10.53
N ASP A 17 -0.26 7.33 10.78
CA ASP A 17 0.96 6.81 10.17
C ASP A 17 0.66 5.90 8.97
N GLU A 18 -0.62 5.60 8.71
CA GLU A 18 -1.01 4.80 7.56
C GLU A 18 -0.79 5.59 6.25
N ARG A 19 -0.22 4.92 5.26
CA ARG A 19 -0.05 5.42 3.89
C ARG A 19 -0.41 4.29 2.92
N GLY A 20 -0.74 4.66 1.69
CA GLY A 20 -1.00 3.69 0.63
C GLY A 20 -0.70 4.26 -0.75
N ILE A 21 -0.49 3.35 -1.69
CA ILE A 21 -0.35 3.62 -3.13
C ILE A 21 -1.58 3.06 -3.83
N ILE A 22 -2.06 3.75 -4.85
CA ILE A 22 -3.18 3.27 -5.66
C ILE A 22 -2.88 1.89 -6.25
N TRP A 23 -3.82 0.97 -6.10
CA TRP A 23 -3.64 -0.45 -6.41
C TRP A 23 -3.28 -0.73 -7.89
N ASN A 24 -3.68 0.17 -8.80
CA ASN A 24 -3.55 0.05 -10.25
C ASN A 24 -2.55 1.04 -10.86
N ASP A 25 -1.57 1.49 -10.08
CA ASP A 25 -0.46 2.31 -10.59
C ASP A 25 0.24 1.59 -11.75
N ARG A 26 0.23 2.23 -12.94
CA ARG A 26 0.80 1.67 -14.17
C ARG A 26 2.32 1.55 -14.13
N THR A 27 2.99 2.42 -13.36
CA THR A 27 4.45 2.41 -13.20
C THR A 27 4.88 1.29 -12.28
N VAL A 28 4.11 0.99 -11.23
CA VAL A 28 4.34 -0.19 -10.38
C VAL A 28 4.02 -1.48 -11.15
N GLY A 29 2.97 -1.48 -11.97
CA GLY A 29 2.76 -2.50 -13.00
C GLY A 29 2.35 -3.89 -12.47
N ILE A 30 1.70 -3.96 -11.30
CA ILE A 30 1.26 -5.24 -10.71
C ILE A 30 0.14 -5.86 -11.56
N ARG A 31 0.34 -7.11 -11.99
CA ARG A 31 -0.65 -7.89 -12.75
C ARG A 31 -1.59 -8.65 -11.81
N TRP A 32 -2.58 -7.96 -11.27
CA TRP A 32 -3.60 -8.57 -10.42
C TRP A 32 -4.50 -9.54 -11.21
N PRO A 33 -4.80 -10.75 -10.68
CA PRO A 33 -5.70 -11.71 -11.33
C PRO A 33 -7.19 -11.38 -11.09
N VAL A 34 -7.55 -10.10 -11.19
CA VAL A 34 -8.91 -9.58 -10.99
C VAL A 34 -9.12 -8.31 -11.80
N THR A 35 -10.25 -8.22 -12.52
CA THR A 35 -10.55 -7.08 -13.40
C THR A 35 -11.30 -5.95 -12.67
N HIS A 36 -12.23 -6.30 -11.77
CA HIS A 36 -13.07 -5.35 -11.04
C HIS A 36 -12.93 -5.60 -9.52
N PRO A 37 -11.84 -5.14 -8.89
CA PRO A 37 -11.67 -5.34 -7.45
C PRO A 37 -12.70 -4.54 -6.66
N LEU A 38 -13.19 -5.12 -5.57
CA LEU A 38 -13.96 -4.39 -4.58
C LEU A 38 -12.98 -3.71 -3.62
N LEU A 39 -13.00 -2.38 -3.59
CA LEU A 39 -12.06 -1.57 -2.81
C LEU A 39 -12.80 -0.63 -1.88
N SER A 40 -12.20 -0.30 -0.74
CA SER A 40 -12.71 0.76 0.12
C SER A 40 -12.62 2.11 -0.57
N THR A 41 -13.41 3.10 -0.13
CA THR A 41 -13.30 4.48 -0.63
C THR A 41 -11.90 5.06 -0.40
N LYS A 42 -11.25 4.68 0.70
CA LYS A 42 -9.88 5.10 1.04
C LYS A 42 -8.87 4.61 0.02
N ASP A 43 -8.89 3.31 -0.30
CA ASP A 43 -7.90 2.71 -1.19
C ASP A 43 -8.09 3.14 -2.65
N GLN A 44 -9.32 3.49 -3.04
CA GLN A 44 -9.61 4.11 -4.33
C GLN A 44 -9.03 5.53 -4.46
N ALA A 45 -8.79 6.21 -3.34
CA ALA A 45 -8.33 7.59 -3.30
C ALA A 45 -6.83 7.75 -3.03
N TYR A 46 -6.07 6.65 -2.88
CA TYR A 46 -4.62 6.73 -2.76
C TYR A 46 -3.98 7.31 -4.03
N LYS A 47 -2.81 7.93 -3.84
CA LYS A 47 -2.01 8.53 -4.91
C LYS A 47 -1.19 7.46 -5.64
N THR A 48 -0.70 7.80 -6.83
CA THR A 48 0.35 7.01 -7.50
C THR A 48 1.66 7.04 -6.71
N LEU A 49 2.56 6.08 -6.96
CA LEU A 49 3.88 6.04 -6.35
C LEU A 49 4.68 7.32 -6.64
N ALA A 50 4.56 7.85 -7.86
CA ALA A 50 5.26 9.08 -8.26
C ALA A 50 4.76 10.31 -7.49
N GLU A 51 3.46 10.40 -7.23
CA GLU A 51 2.84 11.50 -6.47
C GLU A 51 3.13 11.43 -4.96
N MET A 52 3.63 10.31 -4.45
CA MET A 52 4.02 10.13 -3.05
C MET A 52 5.45 10.61 -2.75
N THR A 53 6.13 11.23 -3.72
CA THR A 53 7.48 11.77 -3.54
C THR A 53 7.56 12.70 -2.31
N GLY A 54 8.50 12.43 -1.40
CA GLY A 54 8.66 13.17 -0.14
C GLY A 54 7.92 12.58 1.06
N GLU A 55 6.97 11.68 0.84
CA GLU A 55 6.26 10.93 1.90
C GLU A 55 6.76 9.47 2.03
N LEU A 56 7.63 9.03 1.12
CA LEU A 56 8.15 7.66 1.10
C LEU A 56 9.26 7.45 2.14
N PRO A 57 9.38 6.24 2.71
CA PRO A 57 10.52 5.90 3.55
C PRO A 57 11.81 5.97 2.74
N VAL A 58 12.88 6.40 3.41
CA VAL A 58 14.22 6.43 2.81
C VAL A 58 14.86 5.06 2.95
N TYR A 59 15.37 4.54 1.84
CA TYR A 59 16.18 3.32 1.88
C TYR A 59 17.50 3.63 2.58
N ILE A 60 17.76 2.94 3.69
CA ILE A 60 19.02 3.00 4.44
C ILE A 60 19.68 1.63 4.31
N PRO A 61 20.78 1.49 3.54
CA PRO A 61 21.47 0.21 3.41
C PRO A 61 22.06 -0.20 4.76
N SER A 62 21.84 -1.45 5.17
CA SER A 62 22.40 -1.99 6.42
C SER A 62 23.82 -2.52 6.20
N PHE A 63 24.76 -1.63 5.88
CA PHE A 63 26.20 -1.95 5.92
C PHE A 63 26.97 -0.75 6.48
N ALA A 64 26.82 -0.55 7.79
CA ALA A 64 27.80 0.07 8.67
C ALA A 64 27.91 -0.80 9.92
#